data_AF-A0A5N6RD94-F1
#
_entry.id   AF-A0A5N6RD94-F1
#
_cell.length_a   1.000
_cell.length_b   1.000
_cell.length_c   1.000
_cell.angle_alpha   90.00
_cell.angle_beta   90.00
_cell.angle_gamma   90.00
#
_symmetry.space_group_name_H-M   'P 1'
#
loop_
_entity.id
_entity.type
_entity.pdbx_description
1 polymer ?
#
loop_
_entity_poly.entity_id
_entity_poly.type
_entity_poly.pdbx_seq_one_letter_code
_entity_poly.pdbx_strand_id
1 'polypeptide(L)'
;MAVMALRRRPWQHVLGNFSGCVMHARFHSSKVDLRKLRPMILKRIESRAKDYPVRGMVPVAQEVLKARAVLFQGVSALLRVFPVMACKFCPEVHISGKGHLIQTCCGYKRRAKNRVHEWISGGLNDILVPVETFHLQGMFQDVIKHDQRFDFDRVPAVLELCWQAGVDPYDEKKYSSGWNLENVSAGSEGAESLSPHELRLIANTTLRAWETLRTGVQKLLLVYPAKVCKYCSEVHVGPSGHKARLCGVFKYESWRGAHFWKKAEVDDLVPPKIIWRRRPQDPLVLVDEHRDFYGHAPAVVDLCTQAGVIAPIQYHCMMKVQGLSEPAQVKV
;
A
#
# COMPACT_ATOMS: atom_id res chain seq x y z
N MET A 1 2.72 -50.30 -48.70
CA MET A 1 2.90 -49.59 -47.42
C MET A 1 2.04 -48.35 -47.44
N ALA A 2 0.90 -48.40 -46.74
CA ALA A 2 -0.22 -47.49 -46.92
C ALA A 2 -0.26 -46.41 -45.84
N VAL A 3 -0.39 -45.16 -46.30
CA VAL A 3 -0.76 -43.98 -45.52
C VAL A 3 -2.24 -44.10 -45.14
N MET A 4 -2.57 -44.06 -43.85
CA MET A 4 -3.97 -44.02 -43.38
C MET A 4 -4.11 -43.13 -42.13
N ALA A 5 -4.72 -41.97 -42.39
CA ALA A 5 -5.75 -41.25 -41.65
C ALA A 5 -6.03 -41.53 -40.14
N LEU A 6 -6.27 -40.39 -39.45
CA LEU A 6 -6.93 -40.23 -38.16
C LEU A 6 -8.12 -41.19 -37.96
N ARG A 7 -8.22 -41.76 -36.75
CA ARG A 7 -9.49 -42.16 -36.16
C ARG A 7 -9.59 -41.68 -34.71
N ARG A 8 -10.51 -40.75 -34.49
CA ARG A 8 -11.10 -40.40 -33.20
C ARG A 8 -11.80 -41.64 -32.63
N ARG A 9 -11.59 -41.96 -31.35
CA ARG A 9 -12.47 -42.86 -30.60
C ARG A 9 -13.50 -42.03 -29.81
N PRO A 10 -14.80 -42.34 -29.91
CA PRO A 10 -15.87 -41.66 -29.19
C PRO A 10 -16.33 -42.47 -27.98
N TRP A 11 -16.57 -41.82 -26.83
CA TRP A 11 -17.43 -42.36 -25.77
C TRP A 11 -18.43 -41.26 -25.38
N GLN A 12 -19.63 -41.35 -25.97
CA GLN A 12 -20.90 -40.96 -25.33
C GLN A 12 -21.20 -42.11 -24.34
N HIS A 13 -21.73 -41.98 -23.13
CA HIS A 13 -22.88 -41.24 -22.62
C HIS A 13 -22.78 -41.29 -21.09
N VAL A 14 -23.16 -40.22 -20.37
CA VAL A 14 -24.24 -40.26 -19.36
C VAL A 14 -24.87 -38.88 -19.36
N LEU A 15 -26.10 -38.81 -19.87
CA LEU A 15 -26.98 -37.65 -19.79
C LEU A 15 -27.60 -37.60 -18.39
N GLY A 16 -27.31 -36.53 -17.66
CA GLY A 16 -28.11 -36.06 -16.53
C GLY A 16 -28.46 -34.60 -16.78
N ASN A 17 -29.65 -34.36 -17.31
CA ASN A 17 -30.20 -33.04 -17.62
C ASN A 17 -30.17 -32.12 -16.39
N PHE A 18 -29.60 -30.92 -16.52
CA PHE A 18 -30.25 -29.70 -16.00
C PHE A 18 -29.86 -28.48 -16.85
N SER A 19 -30.91 -27.82 -17.31
CA SER A 19 -31.00 -26.60 -18.10
C SER A 19 -30.05 -25.48 -17.64
N GLY A 20 -29.39 -24.80 -18.59
CA GLY A 20 -28.68 -23.55 -18.31
C GLY A 20 -27.58 -23.18 -19.31
N CYS A 21 -27.99 -22.64 -20.46
CA CYS A 21 -27.20 -21.82 -21.40
C CYS A 21 -25.66 -21.79 -21.24
N VAL A 22 -24.95 -22.73 -21.86
CA VAL A 22 -23.51 -22.57 -22.11
C VAL A 22 -23.35 -21.54 -23.23
N MET A 23 -23.23 -20.27 -22.85
CA MET A 23 -22.77 -19.23 -23.75
C MET A 23 -21.34 -19.59 -24.19
N HIS A 24 -21.23 -20.26 -25.34
CA HIS A 24 -20.00 -20.24 -26.13
C HIS A 24 -19.69 -18.77 -26.42
N ALA A 25 -18.79 -18.18 -25.64
CA ALA A 25 -18.16 -16.92 -25.99
C ALA A 25 -17.43 -17.14 -27.32
N ARG A 26 -18.11 -16.83 -28.43
CA ARG A 26 -17.51 -16.73 -29.75
C ARG A 26 -16.48 -15.61 -29.64
N PHE A 27 -15.22 -15.96 -29.47
CA PHE A 27 -14.13 -15.02 -29.68
C PHE A 27 -14.16 -14.63 -31.16
N HIS A 28 -14.85 -13.52 -31.48
CA HIS A 28 -14.68 -12.86 -32.77
C HIS A 28 -13.22 -12.40 -32.83
N SER A 29 -12.37 -13.19 -33.47
CA SER A 29 -11.09 -12.73 -33.98
C SER A 29 -11.40 -11.72 -35.07
N SER A 30 -11.70 -10.49 -34.68
CA SER A 30 -11.76 -9.38 -35.62
C SER A 30 -10.38 -9.34 -36.28
N LYS A 31 -10.32 -9.55 -37.61
CA LYS A 31 -9.09 -9.47 -38.42
C LYS A 31 -8.63 -8.01 -38.50
N VAL A 32 -8.37 -7.40 -37.35
CA VAL A 32 -7.93 -6.03 -37.22
C VAL A 32 -6.44 -5.99 -37.49
N ASP A 33 -6.05 -5.30 -38.55
CA ASP A 33 -4.65 -5.10 -38.88
C ASP A 33 -4.01 -4.09 -37.91
N LEU A 34 -3.30 -4.60 -36.90
CA LEU A 34 -2.61 -3.78 -35.91
C LEU A 34 -1.56 -2.86 -36.54
N ARG A 35 -1.02 -3.18 -37.74
CA ARG A 35 -0.07 -2.29 -38.42
C ARG A 35 -0.75 -1.00 -38.88
N LYS A 36 -2.02 -1.08 -39.31
CA LYS A 36 -2.83 0.09 -39.71
C LYS A 36 -3.31 0.90 -38.50
N LEU A 37 -3.63 0.23 -37.38
CA LEU A 37 -4.08 0.93 -36.17
C LEU A 37 -2.95 1.55 -35.35
N ARG A 38 -1.74 0.96 -35.37
CA ARG A 38 -0.58 1.46 -34.61
C ARG A 38 -0.34 2.97 -34.76
N PRO A 39 -0.28 3.57 -35.97
CA PRO A 39 -0.11 5.01 -36.11
C PRO A 39 -1.26 5.81 -35.50
N MET A 40 -2.52 5.34 -35.63
CA MET A 40 -3.67 6.00 -35.02
C MET A 40 -3.62 5.95 -33.49
N ILE A 41 -3.20 4.81 -32.92
CA ILE A 41 -3.05 4.64 -31.46
C ILE A 41 -1.96 5.55 -30.92
N LEU A 42 -0.79 5.58 -31.57
CA LEU A 42 0.32 6.46 -31.18
C LEU A 42 -0.09 7.92 -31.23
N LYS A 43 -0.75 8.34 -32.32
CA LYS A 43 -1.29 9.71 -32.45
C LYS A 43 -2.28 10.05 -31.32
N ARG A 44 -3.11 9.10 -30.90
CA ARG A 44 -4.07 9.28 -29.80
C ARG A 44 -3.39 9.36 -28.43
N ILE A 45 -2.31 8.61 -28.22
CA ILE A 45 -1.51 8.70 -26.99
C ILE A 45 -0.82 10.06 -26.94
N GLU A 46 -0.18 10.47 -28.03
CA GLU A 46 0.46 11.77 -28.16
C GLU A 46 -0.53 12.92 -27.96
N SER A 47 -1.74 12.83 -28.54
CA SER A 47 -2.76 13.86 -28.33
C SER A 47 -3.20 13.94 -26.88
N ARG A 48 -3.38 12.80 -26.20
CA ARG A 48 -3.73 12.75 -24.77
C ARG A 48 -2.61 13.28 -23.88
N ALA A 49 -1.35 13.02 -24.23
CA ALA A 49 -0.20 13.48 -23.45
C ALA A 49 -0.16 15.01 -23.33
N LYS A 50 -0.68 15.74 -24.33
CA LYS A 50 -0.77 17.21 -24.33
C LYS A 50 -1.70 17.76 -23.25
N ASP A 51 -2.65 16.96 -22.78
CA ASP A 51 -3.61 17.37 -21.74
C ASP A 51 -3.01 17.22 -20.31
N TYR A 52 -1.80 16.68 -20.20
CA TYR A 52 -1.10 16.46 -18.93
C TYR A 52 -0.02 17.54 -18.70
N PRO A 53 0.16 18.00 -17.45
CA PRO A 53 -0.64 17.66 -16.27
C PRO A 53 -2.04 18.31 -16.30
N VAL A 54 -3.04 17.59 -15.77
CA VAL A 54 -4.40 18.11 -15.61
C VAL A 54 -4.40 19.21 -14.54
N ARG A 55 -4.47 20.48 -14.96
CA ARG A 55 -4.32 21.65 -14.06
C ARG A 55 -5.22 21.62 -12.82
N GLY A 56 -6.44 21.08 -12.94
CA GLY A 56 -7.37 20.96 -11.81
C GLY A 56 -6.91 20.00 -10.71
N MET A 57 -5.94 19.12 -10.97
CA MET A 57 -5.38 18.19 -9.99
C MET A 57 -4.13 18.73 -9.27
N VAL A 58 -3.54 19.83 -9.75
CA VAL A 58 -2.37 20.46 -9.12
C VAL A 58 -2.61 20.79 -7.64
N PRO A 59 -3.75 21.40 -7.24
CA PRO A 59 -4.01 21.67 -5.82
C PRO A 59 -4.13 20.40 -4.98
N VAL A 60 -4.69 19.32 -5.54
CA VAL A 60 -4.82 18.02 -4.87
C VAL A 60 -3.45 17.40 -4.63
N ALA A 61 -2.55 17.45 -5.62
CA ALA A 61 -1.18 16.98 -5.46
C ALA A 61 -0.38 17.80 -4.43
N GLN A 62 -0.57 19.12 -4.38
CA GLN A 62 0.04 19.96 -3.33
C GLN A 62 -0.48 19.59 -1.93
N GLU A 63 -1.78 19.35 -1.79
CA GLU A 63 -2.39 18.91 -0.53
C GLU A 63 -1.83 17.55 -0.09
N VAL A 64 -1.68 16.61 -1.03
CA VAL A 64 -1.07 15.29 -0.79
C VAL A 64 0.36 15.42 -0.26
N LEU A 65 1.19 16.27 -0.87
CA LEU A 65 2.58 16.46 -0.42
C LEU A 65 2.66 17.11 0.96
N LYS A 66 1.83 18.12 1.23
CA LYS A 66 1.73 18.76 2.56
C LYS A 66 1.28 17.76 3.63
N ALA A 67 0.23 17.00 3.35
CA ALA A 67 -0.27 15.96 4.26
C ALA A 67 0.79 14.88 4.50
N ARG A 68 1.54 14.47 3.47
CA ARG A 68 2.65 13.53 3.61
C ARG A 68 3.74 14.06 4.54
N ALA A 69 4.16 15.31 4.38
CA ALA A 69 5.18 15.92 5.24
C ALA A 69 4.73 15.94 6.72
N VAL A 70 3.53 16.45 6.99
CA VAL A 70 2.93 16.50 8.33
C VAL A 70 2.79 15.10 8.94
N LEU A 71 2.37 14.12 8.15
CA LEU A 71 2.26 12.73 8.59
C LEU A 71 3.61 12.15 9.03
N PHE A 72 4.65 12.29 8.20
CA PHE A 72 5.98 11.74 8.50
C PHE A 72 6.55 12.36 9.78
N GLN A 73 6.41 13.67 9.91
CA GLN A 73 6.91 14.41 11.06
C GLN A 73 6.13 14.08 12.34
N GLY A 74 4.80 13.99 12.24
CA GLY A 74 3.93 13.61 13.35
C GLY A 74 4.17 12.19 13.84
N VAL A 75 4.28 11.21 12.93
CA VAL A 75 4.65 9.83 13.30
C VAL A 75 6.03 9.81 13.95
N SER A 76 7.02 10.51 13.38
CA SER A 76 8.37 10.59 13.97
C SER A 76 8.36 11.16 15.39
N ALA A 77 7.55 12.18 15.66
CA ALA A 77 7.41 12.75 17.00
C ALA A 77 6.74 11.76 17.97
N LEU A 78 5.67 11.08 17.55
CA LEU A 78 4.97 10.10 18.39
C LEU A 78 5.83 8.87 18.71
N LEU A 79 6.70 8.43 17.80
CA LEU A 79 7.63 7.32 18.02
C LEU A 79 8.67 7.59 19.12
N ARG A 80 8.90 8.85 19.51
CA ARG A 80 9.75 9.18 20.66
C ARG A 80 9.11 8.84 22.00
N VAL A 81 7.78 8.74 22.04
CA VAL A 81 7.00 8.48 23.26
C VAL A 81 6.40 7.08 23.27
N PHE A 82 5.91 6.61 22.12
CA PHE A 82 5.31 5.30 21.99
C PHE A 82 6.32 4.31 21.37
N PRO A 83 6.85 3.35 22.14
CA PRO A 83 7.74 2.34 21.60
C PRO A 83 7.02 1.47 20.58
N VAL A 84 7.74 1.16 19.50
CA VAL A 84 7.27 0.27 18.44
C VAL A 84 8.21 -0.90 18.33
N MET A 85 7.63 -2.09 18.24
CA MET A 85 8.34 -3.35 18.02
C MET A 85 8.03 -3.86 16.62
N ALA A 86 9.07 -4.15 15.84
CA ALA A 86 8.96 -4.80 14.53
C ALA A 86 9.50 -6.23 14.63
N CYS A 87 8.88 -7.16 13.92
CA CYS A 87 9.39 -8.52 13.85
C CYS A 87 10.60 -8.58 12.91
N LYS A 88 11.68 -9.22 13.35
CA LYS A 88 12.92 -9.38 12.59
C LYS A 88 12.75 -10.16 11.27
N PHE A 89 11.75 -11.05 11.20
CA PHE A 89 11.62 -12.01 10.12
C PHE A 89 10.41 -11.81 9.21
N CYS A 90 9.41 -11.08 9.68
CA CYS A 90 8.18 -10.87 8.93
C CYS A 90 7.71 -9.42 9.10
N PRO A 91 6.79 -8.95 8.26
CA PRO A 91 6.31 -7.58 8.34
C PRO A 91 5.44 -7.28 9.57
N GLU A 92 5.33 -8.12 10.59
CA GLU A 92 4.50 -7.82 11.77
C GLU A 92 5.08 -6.65 12.56
N VAL A 93 4.20 -5.77 13.06
CA VAL A 93 4.56 -4.63 13.90
C VAL A 93 3.58 -4.56 15.08
N HIS A 94 4.04 -4.12 16.23
CA HIS A 94 3.23 -3.92 17.43
C HIS A 94 3.64 -2.64 18.16
N ILE A 95 2.67 -1.83 18.55
CA ILE A 95 2.91 -0.54 19.22
C ILE A 95 2.73 -0.73 20.72
N SER A 96 3.79 -1.16 21.38
CA SER A 96 3.92 -1.18 22.83
C SER A 96 5.37 -1.48 23.21
N GLY A 97 5.71 -1.40 24.50
CA GLY A 97 7.07 -1.71 24.98
C GLY A 97 7.45 -3.19 24.85
N LYS A 98 6.50 -4.09 24.62
CA LYS A 98 6.72 -5.53 24.46
C LYS A 98 5.82 -6.08 23.37
N GLY A 99 6.37 -6.82 22.41
CA GLY A 99 5.55 -7.44 21.37
C GLY A 99 4.60 -8.51 21.90
N HIS A 100 3.62 -8.89 21.08
CA HIS A 100 2.65 -9.94 21.42
C HIS A 100 3.24 -11.36 21.29
N LEU A 101 2.51 -12.34 21.82
CA LEU A 101 2.87 -13.77 21.81
C LEU A 101 2.03 -14.60 20.81
N ILE A 102 1.14 -13.98 20.05
CA ILE A 102 0.39 -14.65 18.98
C ILE A 102 1.35 -15.31 17.99
N GLN A 103 1.14 -16.60 17.72
CA GLN A 103 2.00 -17.40 16.85
C GLN A 103 1.63 -17.24 15.37
N THR A 104 1.91 -16.06 14.81
CA THR A 104 1.65 -15.75 13.39
C THR A 104 2.92 -15.53 12.58
N CYS A 105 4.10 -15.59 13.20
CA CYS A 105 5.35 -15.37 12.49
C CYS A 105 5.60 -16.47 11.46
N CYS A 106 5.95 -16.06 10.24
CA CYS A 106 6.37 -16.96 9.16
C CYS A 106 7.89 -17.26 9.18
N GLY A 107 8.62 -16.66 10.10
CA GLY A 107 10.05 -16.88 10.28
C GLY A 107 10.90 -16.52 9.07
N TYR A 108 12.21 -16.77 9.18
CA TYR A 108 13.15 -16.48 8.11
C TYR A 108 12.81 -17.26 6.83
N LYS A 109 12.77 -16.56 5.69
CA LYS A 109 12.40 -17.13 4.37
C LYS A 109 11.03 -17.83 4.33
N ARG A 110 10.09 -17.49 5.23
CA ARG A 110 8.74 -18.07 5.28
C ARG A 110 8.70 -19.59 5.45
N ARG A 111 9.75 -20.20 6.03
CA ARG A 111 9.90 -21.66 6.14
C ARG A 111 9.18 -22.26 7.33
N ALA A 112 9.17 -21.55 8.47
CA ALA A 112 8.52 -22.01 9.69
C ALA A 112 7.25 -21.21 9.90
N LYS A 113 6.09 -21.89 9.91
CA LYS A 113 4.81 -21.24 10.16
C LYS A 113 4.48 -21.26 11.65
N ASN A 114 3.70 -20.28 12.06
CA ASN A 114 3.08 -20.19 13.38
C ASN A 114 4.10 -20.22 14.54
N ARG A 115 5.09 -19.34 14.49
CA ARG A 115 5.98 -19.09 15.63
C ARG A 115 5.64 -17.78 16.33
N VAL A 116 6.06 -17.66 17.57
CA VAL A 116 6.17 -16.36 18.23
C VAL A 116 7.16 -15.47 17.48
N HIS A 117 6.93 -14.17 17.52
CA HIS A 117 7.77 -13.18 16.82
C HIS A 117 9.05 -12.89 17.62
N GLU A 118 10.15 -12.70 16.89
CA GLU A 118 11.38 -12.15 17.46
C GLU A 118 11.36 -10.64 17.25
N TRP A 119 11.11 -9.90 18.33
CA TRP A 119 10.86 -8.46 18.30
C TRP A 119 12.16 -7.66 18.42
N ILE A 120 12.31 -6.67 17.53
CA ILE A 120 13.35 -5.65 17.56
C ILE A 120 12.70 -4.26 17.63
N SER A 121 13.47 -3.23 17.97
CA SER A 121 12.97 -1.86 17.91
C SER A 121 12.61 -1.51 16.47
N GLY A 122 11.35 -1.11 16.26
CA GLY A 122 10.83 -0.64 14.99
C GLY A 122 11.00 0.86 14.83
N GLY A 123 10.95 1.34 13.58
CA GLY A 123 11.10 2.74 13.24
C GLY A 123 10.02 3.26 12.30
N LEU A 124 10.28 4.43 11.72
CA LEU A 124 9.33 5.13 10.85
C LEU A 124 8.88 4.28 9.66
N ASN A 125 9.81 3.57 9.01
CA ASN A 125 9.53 2.76 7.82
C ASN A 125 8.73 1.48 8.13
N ASP A 126 8.70 1.03 9.38
CA ASP A 126 7.88 -0.11 9.81
C ASP A 126 6.40 0.29 9.92
N ILE A 127 6.15 1.56 10.28
CA ILE A 127 4.81 2.16 10.38
C ILE A 127 4.35 2.70 9.01
N LEU A 128 5.19 3.52 8.38
CA LEU A 128 4.98 4.13 7.07
C LEU A 128 5.79 3.37 6.02
N VAL A 129 5.24 2.31 5.48
CA VAL A 129 5.96 1.42 4.56
C VAL A 129 6.33 2.19 3.28
N PRO A 130 7.64 2.31 2.96
CA PRO A 130 8.07 2.99 1.75
C PRO A 130 7.69 2.17 0.52
N VAL A 131 7.05 2.83 -0.44
CA VAL A 131 6.75 2.27 -1.76
C VAL A 131 7.47 3.11 -2.80
N GLU A 132 8.32 2.46 -3.59
CA GLU A 132 9.14 3.11 -4.61
C GLU A 132 8.65 2.80 -6.01
N THR A 133 9.01 3.68 -6.94
CA THR A 133 8.78 3.55 -8.37
C THR A 133 9.91 4.19 -9.15
N PHE A 134 9.95 3.97 -10.46
CA PHE A 134 10.89 4.69 -11.33
C PHE A 134 10.41 6.11 -11.57
N HIS A 135 11.32 7.07 -11.45
CA HIS A 135 11.06 8.44 -11.85
C HIS A 135 10.87 8.53 -13.36
N LEU A 136 9.81 9.20 -13.83
CA LEU A 136 9.54 9.38 -15.25
C LEU A 136 9.63 10.87 -15.64
N GLN A 137 10.12 11.14 -16.84
CA GLN A 137 10.11 12.50 -17.40
C GLN A 137 8.67 12.96 -17.70
N GLY A 138 7.79 12.04 -18.07
CA GLY A 138 6.37 12.33 -18.28
C GLY A 138 5.50 11.09 -18.31
N MET A 139 4.19 11.31 -18.13
CA MET A 139 3.18 10.26 -17.98
C MET A 139 3.12 9.29 -19.17
N PHE A 140 3.37 9.80 -20.38
CA PHE A 140 3.36 9.02 -21.62
C PHE A 140 4.74 9.06 -22.27
N GLN A 141 5.67 8.31 -21.69
CA GLN A 141 7.00 8.09 -22.25
C GLN A 141 7.20 6.64 -22.70
N ASP A 142 8.35 6.37 -23.30
CA ASP A 142 8.75 5.03 -23.70
C ASP A 142 8.86 4.08 -22.51
N VAL A 143 8.48 2.82 -22.75
CA VAL A 143 8.50 1.78 -21.72
C VAL A 143 9.94 1.44 -21.34
N ILE A 144 10.28 1.67 -20.06
CA ILE A 144 11.58 1.33 -19.48
C ILE A 144 11.87 -0.17 -19.69
N LYS A 145 12.95 -0.46 -20.42
CA LYS A 145 13.43 -1.83 -20.63
C LYS A 145 14.24 -2.31 -19.43
N HIS A 146 14.59 -3.60 -19.42
CA HIS A 146 15.29 -4.18 -18.28
C HIS A 146 16.73 -3.70 -18.12
N ASP A 147 17.44 -3.56 -19.23
CA ASP A 147 18.78 -2.98 -19.31
C ASP A 147 18.80 -1.53 -18.81
N GLN A 148 17.77 -0.76 -19.14
CA GLN A 148 17.67 0.66 -18.76
C GLN A 148 17.31 0.92 -17.29
N ARG A 149 17.07 -0.13 -16.48
CA ARG A 149 16.58 0.04 -15.11
C ARG A 149 17.49 0.85 -14.18
N PHE A 150 18.78 0.95 -14.53
CA PHE A 150 19.77 1.71 -13.77
C PHE A 150 19.93 3.14 -14.27
N ASP A 151 19.30 3.47 -15.41
CA ASP A 151 19.33 4.80 -15.99
C ASP A 151 18.24 5.71 -15.38
N PHE A 152 17.36 5.15 -14.54
CA PHE A 152 16.25 5.84 -13.90
C PHE A 152 16.37 5.75 -12.38
N ASP A 153 16.14 6.88 -11.72
CA ASP A 153 16.11 6.95 -10.26
C ASP A 153 14.90 6.24 -9.68
N ARG A 154 15.06 5.74 -8.46
CA ARG A 154 13.98 5.20 -7.63
C ARG A 154 13.51 6.28 -6.68
N VAL A 155 12.22 6.60 -6.75
CA VAL A 155 11.59 7.65 -5.94
C VAL A 155 10.34 7.11 -5.26
N PRO A 156 9.89 7.69 -4.13
CA PRO A 156 8.63 7.28 -3.51
C PRO A 156 7.44 7.46 -4.46
N ALA A 157 6.59 6.43 -4.58
CA ALA A 157 5.51 6.39 -5.56
C ALA A 157 4.49 7.54 -5.40
N VAL A 158 4.27 8.00 -4.17
CA VAL A 158 3.42 9.18 -3.91
C VAL A 158 4.05 10.46 -4.46
N LEU A 159 5.37 10.63 -4.34
CA LEU A 159 6.07 11.81 -4.87
C LEU A 159 6.02 11.80 -6.39
N GLU A 160 6.28 10.64 -7.01
CA GLU A 160 6.16 10.49 -8.47
C GLU A 160 4.74 10.78 -8.96
N LEU A 161 3.71 10.31 -8.25
CA LEU A 161 2.31 10.60 -8.60
C LEU A 161 2.01 12.11 -8.58
N CYS A 162 2.55 12.83 -7.59
CA CYS A 162 2.40 14.28 -7.49
C CYS A 162 3.23 15.03 -8.55
N TRP A 163 4.43 14.55 -8.85
CA TRP A 163 5.27 15.05 -9.94
C TRP A 163 4.55 14.97 -11.27
N GLN A 164 4.01 13.81 -11.60
CA GLN A 164 3.21 13.61 -12.81
C GLN A 164 1.93 14.46 -12.83
N ALA A 165 1.45 14.90 -11.66
CA ALA A 165 0.35 15.82 -11.52
C ALA A 165 0.74 17.31 -11.68
N GLY A 166 2.01 17.60 -11.99
CA GLY A 166 2.50 18.95 -12.24
C GLY A 166 2.99 19.69 -11.01
N VAL A 167 3.32 18.96 -9.94
CA VAL A 167 3.82 19.53 -8.69
C VAL A 167 5.24 19.04 -8.45
N ASP A 168 6.20 19.96 -8.38
CA ASP A 168 7.57 19.64 -7.98
C ASP A 168 7.61 19.31 -6.47
N PRO A 169 7.95 18.06 -6.06
CA PRO A 169 8.06 17.68 -4.67
C PRO A 169 9.37 18.12 -4.01
N TYR A 170 10.35 18.58 -4.79
CA TYR A 170 11.67 19.01 -4.32
C TYR A 170 11.78 20.54 -4.17
N ASP A 171 10.71 21.29 -4.44
CA ASP A 171 10.61 22.71 -4.13
C ASP A 171 10.47 22.90 -2.61
N GLU A 172 11.61 22.82 -1.89
CA GLU A 172 11.73 22.88 -0.43
C GLU A 172 11.02 24.10 0.20
N LYS A 173 10.88 25.18 -0.57
CA LYS A 173 10.29 26.45 -0.11
C LYS A 173 8.79 26.38 0.12
N LYS A 174 8.06 25.41 -0.47
CA LYS A 174 6.59 25.33 -0.40
C LYS A 174 6.02 24.38 0.65
N TYR A 175 6.82 23.42 1.10
CA TYR A 175 6.34 22.33 1.96
C TYR A 175 6.93 22.37 3.37
N SER A 176 8.05 23.06 3.56
CA SER A 176 8.65 23.32 4.87
C SER A 176 7.81 24.29 5.71
N SER A 177 7.00 25.14 5.08
CA SER A 177 6.19 26.19 5.74
C SER A 177 4.88 25.70 6.37
N GLY A 178 4.63 24.38 6.40
CA GLY A 178 3.39 23.79 6.92
C GLY A 178 3.36 23.55 8.43
N TRP A 179 4.52 23.60 9.09
CA TRP A 179 4.64 23.57 10.54
C TRP A 179 5.21 24.91 11.03
N ASN A 180 4.33 25.82 11.43
CA ASN A 180 4.72 26.83 12.41
C ASN A 180 4.77 26.16 13.78
N LEU A 181 5.90 25.52 14.07
CA LEU A 181 6.31 25.24 15.44
C LEU A 181 6.78 26.53 16.14
N GLU A 182 6.60 27.72 15.55
CA GLU A 182 6.96 28.99 16.22
C GLU A 182 6.01 29.37 17.37
N ASN A 183 4.93 28.62 17.60
CA ASN A 183 4.11 28.75 18.81
C ASN A 183 4.39 27.65 19.86
N VAL A 184 5.41 26.80 19.65
CA VAL A 184 5.88 25.81 20.64
C VAL A 184 7.39 25.96 20.79
N SER A 185 7.73 26.91 21.66
CA SER A 185 9.01 27.15 22.36
C SER A 185 10.28 27.49 21.55
N ALA A 186 10.56 28.81 21.51
CA ALA A 186 11.91 29.29 21.81
C ALA A 186 12.22 28.94 23.29
N GLY A 187 12.90 27.82 23.51
CA GLY A 187 13.32 27.38 24.84
C GLY A 187 14.08 26.05 24.83
N SER A 188 15.41 26.17 24.78
CA SER A 188 16.45 25.24 25.27
C SER A 188 16.44 23.74 24.91
N GLU A 189 17.62 23.29 24.48
CA GLU A 189 18.08 21.90 24.49
C GLU A 189 17.86 21.26 25.87
N GLY A 190 17.15 20.13 25.86
CA GLY A 190 16.80 19.29 27.00
C GLY A 190 15.64 18.39 26.58
N ALA A 191 15.63 17.12 26.99
CA ALA A 191 14.55 16.21 26.65
C ALA A 191 13.24 16.62 27.37
N GLU A 192 12.55 17.63 26.84
CA GLU A 192 11.24 18.03 27.33
C GLU A 192 10.24 16.91 26.99
N SER A 193 9.75 16.26 28.04
CA SER A 193 8.64 15.34 27.95
C SER A 193 7.43 16.11 27.40
N LEU A 194 7.03 15.80 26.16
CA LEU A 194 5.82 16.35 25.55
C LEU A 194 4.63 16.19 26.51
N SER A 195 3.91 17.27 26.77
CA SER A 195 2.73 17.22 27.62
C SER A 195 1.64 16.35 26.97
N PRO A 196 0.73 15.75 27.77
CA PRO A 196 -0.39 14.97 27.22
C PRO A 196 -1.26 15.75 26.23
N HIS A 197 -1.36 17.07 26.39
CA HIS A 197 -2.10 17.95 25.48
C HIS A 197 -1.38 18.09 24.13
N GLU A 198 -0.08 18.33 24.14
CA GLU A 198 0.74 18.42 22.91
C GLU A 198 0.76 17.09 22.15
N LEU A 199 0.90 15.97 22.86
CA LEU A 199 0.82 14.63 22.24
C LEU A 199 -0.50 14.42 21.52
N ARG A 200 -1.62 14.81 22.16
CA ARG A 200 -2.95 14.72 21.56
C ARG A 200 -3.08 15.63 20.33
N LEU A 201 -2.51 16.84 20.37
CA LEU A 201 -2.51 17.77 19.24
C LEU A 201 -1.72 17.22 18.04
N ILE A 202 -0.50 16.71 18.29
CA ILE A 202 0.34 16.06 17.28
C ILE A 202 -0.42 14.87 16.69
N ALA A 203 -0.98 14.00 17.52
CA ALA A 203 -1.70 12.83 17.07
C ALA A 203 -2.96 13.16 16.25
N ASN A 204 -3.74 14.17 16.64
CA ASN A 204 -4.92 14.58 15.88
C ASN A 204 -4.51 15.14 14.50
N THR A 205 -3.47 15.95 14.46
CA THR A 205 -2.92 16.50 13.21
C THR A 205 -2.36 15.39 12.32
N THR A 206 -1.65 14.44 12.91
CA THR A 206 -1.08 13.26 12.22
C THR A 206 -2.18 12.39 11.60
N LEU A 207 -3.23 12.11 12.38
CA LEU A 207 -4.36 11.30 11.92
C LEU A 207 -5.12 11.97 10.78
N ARG A 208 -5.37 13.28 10.87
CA ARG A 208 -5.98 14.04 9.76
C ARG A 208 -5.10 14.00 8.51
N ALA A 209 -3.79 14.19 8.68
CA ALA A 209 -2.85 14.12 7.58
C ALA A 209 -2.82 12.74 6.91
N TRP A 210 -2.94 11.66 7.69
CA TRP A 210 -3.08 10.29 7.17
C TRP A 210 -4.32 10.13 6.28
N GLU A 211 -5.48 10.63 6.71
CA GLU A 211 -6.72 10.57 5.93
C GLU A 211 -6.64 11.44 4.68
N THR A 212 -6.21 12.69 4.81
CA THR A 212 -6.02 13.63 3.70
C THR A 212 -5.08 13.05 2.65
N LEU A 213 -3.94 12.48 3.07
CA LEU A 213 -2.98 11.84 2.17
C LEU A 213 -3.66 10.73 1.34
N ARG A 214 -4.35 9.80 2.00
CA ARG A 214 -4.97 8.65 1.34
C ARG A 214 -6.10 9.05 0.40
N THR A 215 -6.97 9.97 0.82
CA THR A 215 -8.05 10.49 -0.03
C THR A 215 -7.50 11.29 -1.22
N GLY A 216 -6.44 12.09 -1.01
CA GLY A 216 -5.78 12.83 -2.08
C GLY A 216 -5.13 11.89 -3.11
N VAL A 217 -4.42 10.85 -2.67
CA VAL A 217 -3.87 9.81 -3.55
C VAL A 217 -5.00 9.10 -4.31
N GLN A 218 -6.13 8.80 -3.67
CA GLN A 218 -7.28 8.22 -4.33
C GLN A 218 -7.80 9.10 -5.48
N LYS A 219 -7.95 10.42 -5.23
CA LYS A 219 -8.37 11.38 -6.25
C LYS A 219 -7.37 11.45 -7.41
N LEU A 220 -6.07 11.47 -7.13
CA LEU A 220 -5.03 11.48 -8.15
C LEU A 220 -5.07 10.20 -8.99
N LEU A 221 -5.25 9.02 -8.39
CA LEU A 221 -5.35 7.73 -9.10
C LEU A 221 -6.58 7.60 -10.01
N LEU A 222 -7.59 8.48 -9.88
CA LEU A 222 -8.70 8.57 -10.83
C LEU A 222 -8.30 9.23 -12.15
N VAL A 223 -7.28 10.10 -12.13
CA VAL A 223 -6.84 10.90 -13.28
C VAL A 223 -5.51 10.39 -13.84
N TYR A 224 -4.56 10.09 -12.97
CA TYR A 224 -3.21 9.67 -13.32
C TYR A 224 -3.10 8.15 -13.22
N PRO A 225 -2.92 7.44 -14.34
CA PRO A 225 -2.86 5.98 -14.31
C PRO A 225 -1.60 5.50 -13.61
N ALA A 226 -1.76 4.57 -12.68
CA ALA A 226 -0.66 3.84 -12.08
C ALA A 226 -0.94 2.32 -12.13
N LYS A 227 0.15 1.55 -12.15
CA LYS A 227 0.17 0.09 -12.21
C LYS A 227 0.94 -0.46 -11.03
N VAL A 228 0.52 -1.62 -10.57
CA VAL A 228 1.25 -2.40 -9.56
C VAL A 228 1.33 -3.85 -10.03
N CYS A 229 2.39 -4.54 -9.65
CA CYS A 229 2.47 -5.97 -9.90
C CYS A 229 1.52 -6.73 -8.95
N LYS A 230 0.76 -7.69 -9.48
CA LYS A 230 -0.13 -8.54 -8.68
C LYS A 230 0.62 -9.40 -7.65
N TYR A 231 1.90 -9.71 -7.91
CA TYR A 231 2.67 -10.72 -7.16
C TYR A 231 3.84 -10.14 -6.36
N CYS A 232 4.22 -8.88 -6.59
CA CYS A 232 5.29 -8.21 -5.85
C CYS A 232 4.93 -6.76 -5.60
N SER A 233 5.64 -6.09 -4.69
CA SER A 233 5.40 -4.70 -4.28
C SER A 233 5.91 -3.66 -5.28
N GLU A 234 6.03 -4.02 -6.57
CA GLU A 234 6.54 -3.11 -7.59
C GLU A 234 5.41 -2.24 -8.13
N VAL A 235 5.62 -0.91 -8.08
CA VAL A 235 4.66 0.10 -8.54
C VAL A 235 5.27 0.89 -9.69
N HIS A 236 4.43 1.28 -10.65
CA HIS A 236 4.78 2.15 -11.76
C HIS A 236 3.71 3.23 -11.94
N VAL A 237 4.09 4.50 -11.78
CA VAL A 237 3.19 5.63 -12.06
C VAL A 237 3.19 5.91 -13.56
N GLY A 238 2.33 5.20 -14.28
CA GLY A 238 2.18 5.33 -15.72
C GLY A 238 1.17 4.32 -16.28
N PRO A 239 0.71 4.49 -17.53
CA PRO A 239 -0.34 3.66 -18.11
C PRO A 239 0.09 2.22 -18.41
N SER A 240 1.38 1.98 -18.67
CA SER A 240 1.86 0.73 -19.29
C SER A 240 2.59 -0.21 -18.34
N GLY A 241 3.18 0.30 -17.26
CA GLY A 241 4.16 -0.45 -16.48
C GLY A 241 5.51 -0.53 -17.20
N HIS A 242 6.56 -0.94 -16.49
CA HIS A 242 7.89 -1.17 -17.07
C HIS A 242 8.13 -2.64 -17.45
N LYS A 243 9.20 -2.88 -18.22
CA LYS A 243 9.68 -4.21 -18.61
C LYS A 243 10.91 -4.68 -17.82
N ALA A 244 11.35 -3.92 -16.82
CA ALA A 244 12.39 -4.40 -15.91
C ALA A 244 11.99 -5.71 -15.24
N ARG A 245 12.90 -6.69 -15.25
CA ARG A 245 12.69 -8.03 -14.73
C ARG A 245 13.05 -8.10 -13.24
N LEU A 246 12.27 -7.42 -12.40
CA LEU A 246 12.50 -7.31 -10.96
C LEU A 246 11.59 -8.23 -10.14
N CYS A 247 10.61 -8.87 -10.77
CA CYS A 247 9.68 -9.74 -10.07
C CYS A 247 10.37 -11.04 -9.63
N GLY A 248 10.67 -11.15 -8.32
CA GLY A 248 11.33 -12.33 -7.75
C GLY A 248 10.51 -13.62 -7.83
N VAL A 249 9.17 -13.51 -7.92
CA VAL A 249 8.25 -14.66 -7.97
C VAL A 249 8.47 -15.50 -9.24
N PHE A 250 8.69 -14.85 -10.38
CA PHE A 250 8.80 -15.52 -11.67
C PHE A 250 10.24 -15.61 -12.18
N LYS A 251 11.24 -15.48 -11.30
CA LYS A 251 12.65 -15.43 -11.70
C LYS A 251 13.08 -16.72 -12.44
N TYR A 252 12.56 -17.87 -12.03
CA TYR A 252 12.89 -19.19 -12.58
C TYR A 252 11.78 -19.78 -13.46
N GLU A 253 10.70 -19.03 -13.68
CA GLU A 253 9.59 -19.44 -14.53
C GLU A 253 9.71 -18.84 -15.94
N SER A 254 8.84 -19.25 -16.86
CA SER A 254 8.81 -18.80 -18.25
C SER A 254 8.71 -17.27 -18.42
N TRP A 255 8.16 -16.58 -17.42
CA TRP A 255 8.01 -15.13 -17.39
C TRP A 255 9.30 -14.36 -17.06
N ARG A 256 10.40 -15.07 -16.70
CA ARG A 256 11.76 -14.51 -16.53
C ARG A 256 11.81 -13.22 -15.69
N GLY A 257 11.04 -13.18 -14.61
CA GLY A 257 10.98 -12.03 -13.70
C GLY A 257 10.18 -10.82 -14.21
N ALA A 258 9.37 -10.97 -15.25
CA ALA A 258 8.43 -9.94 -15.68
C ALA A 258 7.30 -9.71 -14.66
N HIS A 259 6.68 -8.54 -14.72
CA HIS A 259 5.59 -8.13 -13.83
C HIS A 259 4.22 -8.44 -14.44
N PHE A 260 3.28 -8.82 -13.57
CA PHE A 260 1.87 -8.92 -13.93
C PHE A 260 1.16 -7.65 -13.49
N TRP A 261 1.05 -6.68 -14.40
CA TRP A 261 0.51 -5.36 -14.09
C TRP A 261 -1.01 -5.38 -13.92
N LYS A 262 -1.48 -4.93 -12.74
CA LYS A 262 -2.88 -4.55 -12.48
C LYS A 262 -2.97 -3.03 -12.27
N LYS A 263 -4.18 -2.47 -12.32
CA LYS A 263 -4.42 -1.07 -11.92
C LYS A 263 -4.04 -0.92 -10.44
N ALA A 264 -3.31 0.14 -10.10
CA ALA A 264 -2.97 0.44 -8.72
C ALA A 264 -4.16 1.07 -7.98
N GLU A 265 -4.25 0.73 -6.69
CA GLU A 265 -5.19 1.27 -5.72
C GLU A 265 -4.44 2.07 -4.66
N VAL A 266 -5.17 2.72 -3.75
CA VAL A 266 -4.59 3.58 -2.70
C VAL A 266 -3.61 2.79 -1.82
N ASP A 267 -3.97 1.56 -1.46
CA ASP A 267 -3.15 0.69 -0.61
C ASP A 267 -1.88 0.19 -1.29
N ASP A 268 -1.82 0.22 -2.63
CA ASP A 268 -0.60 -0.14 -3.35
C ASP A 268 0.46 0.98 -3.26
N LEU A 269 0.05 2.25 -3.10
CA LEU A 269 0.94 3.41 -2.98
C LEU A 269 1.14 3.87 -1.53
N VAL A 270 0.10 3.76 -0.70
CA VAL A 270 0.10 4.15 0.72
C VAL A 270 -0.43 2.96 1.54
N PRO A 271 0.31 1.84 1.60
CA PRO A 271 -0.14 0.63 2.26
C PRO A 271 -0.42 0.87 3.76
N PRO A 272 -1.62 0.51 4.25
CA PRO A 272 -1.90 0.55 5.68
C PRO A 272 -1.19 -0.61 6.37
N LYS A 273 -0.36 -0.29 7.35
CA LYS A 273 0.27 -1.31 8.19
C LYS A 273 -0.72 -1.82 9.22
N ILE A 274 -1.39 -2.94 8.95
CA ILE A 274 -2.36 -3.51 9.90
C ILE A 274 -1.62 -4.20 11.04
N ILE A 275 -1.98 -3.86 12.27
CA ILE A 275 -1.42 -4.42 13.51
C ILE A 275 -2.51 -4.97 14.40
N TRP A 276 -2.13 -5.89 15.30
CA TRP A 276 -2.96 -6.30 16.42
C TRP A 276 -3.10 -5.17 17.44
N ARG A 277 -4.34 -4.86 17.79
CA ARG A 277 -4.68 -3.85 18.79
C ARG A 277 -5.24 -4.52 20.04
N ARG A 278 -4.70 -4.11 21.18
CA ARG A 278 -5.24 -4.42 22.51
C ARG A 278 -6.43 -3.51 22.80
N ARG A 279 -7.59 -4.08 23.14
CA ARG A 279 -8.74 -3.35 23.68
C ARG A 279 -8.60 -3.18 25.20
N PRO A 280 -9.33 -2.25 25.84
CA PRO A 280 -9.26 -2.05 27.29
C PRO A 280 -9.48 -3.34 28.10
N GLN A 281 -10.36 -4.23 27.63
CA GLN A 281 -10.70 -5.51 28.25
C GLN A 281 -9.73 -6.66 27.94
N ASP A 282 -8.86 -6.51 26.94
CA ASP A 282 -7.95 -7.58 26.53
C ASP A 282 -6.78 -7.72 27.52
N PRO A 283 -6.08 -8.87 27.55
CA PRO A 283 -4.88 -9.03 28.36
C PRO A 283 -3.78 -8.01 28.00
N LEU A 284 -2.84 -7.77 28.90
CA LEU A 284 -1.72 -6.83 28.66
C LEU A 284 -0.82 -7.30 27.51
N VAL A 285 -0.67 -8.61 27.36
CA VAL A 285 0.07 -9.25 26.28
C VAL A 285 -0.89 -10.14 25.51
N LEU A 286 -1.01 -9.91 24.20
CA LEU A 286 -1.92 -10.67 23.35
C LEU A 286 -1.35 -12.07 23.07
N VAL A 287 -2.18 -13.08 23.31
CA VAL A 287 -1.88 -14.52 23.14
C VAL A 287 -2.87 -15.18 22.18
N ASP A 288 -2.59 -16.39 21.71
CA ASP A 288 -3.37 -17.05 20.65
C ASP A 288 -4.82 -17.37 21.05
N GLU A 289 -5.08 -17.62 22.34
CA GLU A 289 -6.36 -18.10 22.86
C GLU A 289 -7.55 -17.18 22.50
N HIS A 290 -7.30 -15.88 22.36
CA HIS A 290 -8.35 -14.89 22.06
C HIS A 290 -8.09 -14.07 20.80
N ARG A 291 -7.23 -14.57 19.90
CA ARG A 291 -6.87 -13.85 18.66
C ARG A 291 -8.09 -13.47 17.82
N ASP A 292 -9.13 -14.29 17.82
CA ASP A 292 -10.35 -14.03 17.04
C ASP A 292 -11.21 -12.91 17.64
N PHE A 293 -10.96 -12.52 18.90
CA PHE A 293 -11.67 -11.44 19.59
C PHE A 293 -10.92 -10.11 19.53
N TYR A 294 -9.59 -10.12 19.40
CA TYR A 294 -8.81 -8.87 19.36
C TYR A 294 -9.15 -7.99 18.17
N GLY A 295 -8.96 -6.68 18.37
CA GLY A 295 -9.08 -5.68 17.32
C GLY A 295 -7.84 -5.63 16.43
N HIS A 296 -8.02 -5.05 15.25
CA HIS A 296 -6.94 -4.66 14.36
C HIS A 296 -7.07 -3.18 14.03
N ALA A 297 -5.95 -2.55 13.69
CA ALA A 297 -5.94 -1.16 13.25
C ALA A 297 -4.77 -0.90 12.29
N PRO A 298 -4.86 0.09 11.39
CA PRO A 298 -3.68 0.66 10.78
C PRO A 298 -2.77 1.24 11.87
N ALA A 299 -1.46 0.99 11.78
CA ALA A 299 -0.49 1.36 12.81
C ALA A 299 -0.50 2.86 13.11
N VAL A 300 -0.66 3.70 12.08
CA VAL A 300 -0.80 5.16 12.24
C VAL A 300 -2.02 5.53 13.08
N VAL A 301 -3.16 4.86 12.85
CA VAL A 301 -4.40 5.10 13.58
C VAL A 301 -4.22 4.67 15.03
N ASP A 302 -3.69 3.46 15.26
CA ASP A 302 -3.45 2.94 16.60
C ASP A 302 -2.50 3.86 17.40
N LEU A 303 -1.37 4.25 16.80
CA LEU A 303 -0.41 5.19 17.36
C LEU A 303 -1.09 6.49 17.83
N CYS A 304 -1.91 7.09 16.97
CA CYS A 304 -2.61 8.34 17.31
C CYS A 304 -3.65 8.13 18.42
N THR A 305 -4.32 6.98 18.46
CA THR A 305 -5.27 6.71 19.55
C THR A 305 -4.59 6.44 20.90
N GLN A 306 -3.39 5.85 20.92
CA GLN A 306 -2.61 5.70 22.16
C GLN A 306 -2.22 7.06 22.74
N ALA A 307 -2.06 8.08 21.89
CA ALA A 307 -1.88 9.48 22.28
C ALA A 307 -3.18 10.20 22.70
N GLY A 308 -4.31 9.49 22.81
CA GLY A 308 -5.57 10.02 23.32
C GLY A 308 -6.51 10.62 22.27
N VAL A 309 -6.28 10.35 20.98
CA VAL A 309 -7.21 10.73 19.90
C VAL A 309 -8.31 9.68 19.73
N ILE A 310 -9.52 10.11 19.44
CA ILE A 310 -10.63 9.21 19.14
C ILE A 310 -10.50 8.71 17.69
N ALA A 311 -10.54 7.40 17.49
CA ALA A 311 -10.47 6.82 16.15
C ALA A 311 -11.70 7.21 15.30
N PRO A 312 -11.49 7.50 14.00
CA PRO A 312 -12.58 7.69 13.04
C PRO A 312 -13.49 6.46 12.95
N ILE A 313 -14.78 6.70 12.73
CA ILE A 313 -15.83 5.66 12.76
C ILE A 313 -15.56 4.54 11.76
N GLN A 314 -14.96 4.85 10.61
CA GLN A 314 -14.59 3.87 9.59
C GLN A 314 -13.67 2.75 10.09
N TYR A 315 -12.90 2.99 11.16
CA TYR A 315 -12.01 1.99 11.77
C TYR A 315 -12.66 1.22 12.93
N HIS A 316 -13.84 1.63 13.43
CA HIS A 316 -14.41 1.04 14.65
C HIS A 316 -14.71 -0.45 14.52
N CYS A 317 -15.16 -0.88 13.34
CA CYS A 317 -15.46 -2.29 13.07
C CYS A 317 -14.20 -3.16 13.16
N MET A 318 -13.12 -2.78 12.46
CA MET A 318 -11.86 -3.54 12.50
C MET A 318 -11.20 -3.48 13.88
N MET A 319 -11.32 -2.35 14.58
CA MET A 319 -10.78 -2.14 15.92
C MET A 319 -11.59 -2.85 17.01
N LYS A 320 -12.80 -3.33 16.69
CA LYS A 320 -13.72 -3.99 17.63
C LYS A 320 -13.90 -3.18 18.92
N VAL A 321 -14.12 -1.87 18.79
CA VAL A 321 -14.24 -0.94 19.94
C VAL A 321 -15.31 -1.38 20.94
N GLN A 322 -16.43 -1.90 20.44
CA GLN A 322 -17.53 -2.46 21.23
C GLN A 322 -17.58 -4.00 21.17
N GLY A 323 -16.50 -4.64 20.70
CA GLY A 323 -16.47 -6.09 20.54
C GLY A 323 -16.57 -6.79 21.89
N LEU A 324 -17.35 -7.86 21.94
CA LEU A 324 -17.49 -8.69 23.12
C LEU A 324 -16.11 -9.24 23.56
N SER A 325 -15.98 -9.45 24.87
CA SER A 325 -14.94 -10.33 25.41
C SER A 325 -15.31 -11.77 25.11
N GLU A 326 -14.35 -12.68 25.25
CA GLU A 326 -14.66 -14.12 25.24
C GLU A 326 -15.76 -14.43 26.28
N PRO A 327 -16.70 -15.35 25.99
CA PRO A 327 -17.59 -15.88 27.02
C PRO A 327 -16.76 -16.38 28.20
N ALA A 328 -16.99 -15.83 29.40
CA ALA A 328 -16.36 -16.36 30.60
C ALA A 328 -16.69 -17.86 30.65
N GLN A 329 -15.67 -18.72 30.59
CA GLN A 329 -15.89 -20.14 30.81
C GLN A 329 -16.43 -20.29 32.22
N VAL A 330 -17.75 -20.49 32.33
CA VAL A 330 -18.37 -20.98 33.55
C VAL A 330 -17.77 -22.38 33.72
N LYS A 331 -16.73 -22.48 34.54
CA LYS A 331 -16.25 -23.77 35.04
C LYS A 331 -17.42 -24.36 35.81
N VAL A 332 -18.16 -25.28 35.19
CA VAL A 332 -19.13 -26.14 35.86
C VAL A 332 -18.39 -27.24 36.58
#